data_AF-A0A523N2V7-F1
#
_entry.id   AF-A0A523N2V7-F1
#
_cell.length_a   1.000
_cell.length_b   1.000
_cell.length_c   1.000
_cell.angle_alpha   90.00
_cell.angle_beta   90.00
_cell.angle_gamma   90.00
#
_symmetry.space_group_name_H-M   'P 1'
#
loop_
_entity.id
_entity.type
_entity.pdbx_description
1 polymer ?
#
loop_
_entity_poly.entity_id
_entity_poly.type
_entity_poly.pdbx_seq_one_letter_code
_entity_poly.pdbx_strand_id
1 'polypeptide(L)'
;MLEDRKLQRREVEAAKDSLAGKDLSNMNLNGADLDNCDLKGTNLRGADLVAANFRESKLIGADLSEANMMAADFAGADLTGANLAGSSVKVANFTGAQLGGADLRGSSFTCEQLRTARLDKATRIPGHMTLTWTSDTTFDLESHQEKS
;
A
#
# COMPACT_ATOMS: atom_id res chain seq x y z
N MET A 1 -11.49 -23.49 7.54
CA MET A 1 -10.87 -23.41 8.89
C MET A 1 -9.35 -23.60 8.72
N LEU A 2 -8.49 -22.57 8.91
CA LEU A 2 -7.01 -22.53 8.73
C LEU A 2 -6.38 -23.10 7.43
N GLU A 3 -6.76 -24.29 6.98
CA GLU A 3 -6.39 -24.89 5.70
C GLU A 3 -6.94 -24.09 4.50
N ASP A 4 -8.19 -23.64 4.55
CA ASP A 4 -8.74 -22.73 3.52
C ASP A 4 -7.92 -21.44 3.37
N ARG A 5 -7.36 -20.91 4.47
CA ARG A 5 -6.58 -19.67 4.45
C ARG A 5 -5.19 -19.86 3.83
N LYS A 6 -4.56 -21.02 4.05
CA LYS A 6 -3.28 -21.36 3.40
C LYS A 6 -3.47 -21.72 1.93
N LEU A 7 -4.63 -22.28 1.57
CA LEU A 7 -4.99 -22.58 0.20
C LEU A 7 -5.21 -21.29 -0.61
N GLN A 8 -5.94 -20.33 -0.04
CA GLN A 8 -6.16 -19.00 -0.62
C GLN A 8 -4.87 -18.28 -1.03
N ARG A 9 -3.85 -18.25 -0.15
CA ARG A 9 -2.55 -17.63 -0.49
C ARG A 9 -1.86 -18.34 -1.65
N ARG A 10 -1.80 -19.67 -1.63
CA ARG A 10 -1.13 -20.45 -2.69
C ARG A 10 -1.82 -20.29 -4.03
N GLU A 11 -3.13 -20.19 -4.06
CA GLU A 11 -3.89 -19.95 -5.28
C GLU A 11 -3.57 -18.58 -5.87
N VAL A 12 -3.46 -17.55 -5.04
CA VAL A 12 -3.05 -16.21 -5.47
C VAL A 12 -1.60 -16.21 -5.97
N GLU A 13 -0.67 -16.84 -5.25
CA GLU A 13 0.74 -16.98 -5.67
C GLU A 13 0.89 -17.81 -6.97
N ALA A 14 0.04 -18.81 -7.19
CA ALA A 14 0.01 -19.57 -8.44
C ALA A 14 -0.62 -18.79 -9.61
N ALA A 15 -1.40 -17.75 -9.31
CA ALA A 15 -2.11 -16.93 -10.28
C ALA A 15 -1.48 -15.54 -10.51
N LYS A 16 -0.22 -15.32 -10.10
CA LYS A 16 0.51 -14.03 -10.18
C LYS A 16 0.40 -13.32 -11.54
N ASP A 17 0.33 -14.08 -12.62
CA ASP A 17 0.19 -13.55 -13.99
C ASP A 17 -1.22 -13.01 -14.34
N SER A 18 -2.21 -13.15 -13.46
CA SER A 18 -3.63 -12.88 -13.76
C SER A 18 -4.41 -12.19 -12.63
N LEU A 19 -3.70 -11.49 -11.73
CA LEU A 19 -4.32 -10.86 -10.56
C LEU A 19 -4.93 -9.47 -10.82
N ALA A 20 -4.63 -8.84 -11.96
CA ALA A 20 -5.16 -7.54 -12.32
C ALA A 20 -6.71 -7.53 -12.30
N GLY A 21 -7.28 -6.54 -11.60
CA GLY A 21 -8.73 -6.36 -11.46
C GLY A 21 -9.46 -7.44 -10.66
N LYS A 22 -8.75 -8.39 -10.04
CA LYS A 22 -9.37 -9.43 -9.22
C LYS A 22 -9.88 -8.89 -7.89
N ASP A 23 -10.89 -9.57 -7.35
CA ASP A 23 -11.34 -9.36 -5.99
C ASP A 23 -10.60 -10.30 -5.04
N LEU A 24 -9.72 -9.72 -4.24
CA LEU A 24 -8.94 -10.35 -3.18
C LEU A 24 -9.27 -9.73 -1.81
N SER A 25 -10.41 -9.05 -1.70
CA SER A 25 -10.80 -8.34 -0.48
C SER A 25 -10.96 -9.29 0.71
N ASN A 26 -10.55 -8.84 1.88
CA ASN A 26 -10.60 -9.58 3.15
C ASN A 26 -9.85 -10.94 3.15
N MET A 27 -9.04 -11.23 2.13
CA MET A 27 -8.25 -12.46 2.08
C MET A 27 -7.11 -12.42 3.10
N ASN A 28 -6.70 -13.60 3.58
CA ASN A 28 -5.46 -13.73 4.33
C ASN A 28 -4.31 -14.05 3.36
N LEU A 29 -3.46 -13.07 3.14
CA LEU A 29 -2.31 -13.09 2.24
C LEU A 29 -1.02 -12.77 3.02
N ASN A 30 -0.98 -13.16 4.31
CA ASN A 30 0.20 -12.94 5.14
C ASN A 30 1.42 -13.67 4.57
N GLY A 31 2.49 -12.91 4.37
CA GLY A 31 3.73 -13.36 3.77
C GLY A 31 3.58 -13.80 2.30
N ALA A 32 2.54 -13.35 1.60
CA ALA A 32 2.38 -13.67 0.19
C ALA A 32 3.52 -13.08 -0.63
N ASP A 33 4.06 -13.88 -1.55
CA ASP A 33 5.09 -13.42 -2.47
C ASP A 33 4.49 -12.92 -3.78
N LEU A 34 4.26 -11.62 -3.86
CA LEU A 34 3.61 -10.92 -4.97
C LEU A 34 4.57 -9.96 -5.68
N ASP A 35 5.88 -10.19 -5.59
CA ASP A 35 6.88 -9.38 -6.30
C ASP A 35 6.63 -9.37 -7.82
N ASN A 36 6.96 -8.24 -8.46
CA ASN A 36 6.86 -8.04 -9.91
C ASN A 36 5.48 -8.37 -10.52
N CYS A 37 4.39 -8.39 -9.73
CA CYS A 37 3.07 -8.77 -10.21
C CYS A 37 2.32 -7.60 -10.87
N ASP A 38 1.41 -7.94 -11.78
CA ASP A 38 0.36 -7.01 -12.24
C ASP A 38 -0.90 -7.15 -11.36
N LEU A 39 -1.11 -6.17 -10.49
CA LEU A 39 -2.21 -6.02 -9.54
C LEU A 39 -3.02 -4.75 -9.83
N LYS A 40 -2.98 -4.27 -11.08
CA LYS A 40 -3.69 -3.05 -11.47
C LYS A 40 -5.18 -3.19 -11.19
N GLY A 41 -5.75 -2.22 -10.46
CA GLY A 41 -7.17 -2.19 -10.13
C GLY A 41 -7.67 -3.37 -9.28
N THR A 42 -6.78 -4.17 -8.71
CA THR A 42 -7.15 -5.29 -7.84
C THR A 42 -7.80 -4.75 -6.56
N ASN A 43 -8.86 -5.41 -6.09
CA ASN A 43 -9.48 -5.10 -4.82
C ASN A 43 -8.81 -5.93 -3.70
N LEU A 44 -8.02 -5.28 -2.86
CA LEU A 44 -7.36 -5.82 -1.67
C LEU A 44 -7.93 -5.19 -0.38
N ARG A 45 -9.13 -4.60 -0.46
CA ARG A 45 -9.77 -3.94 0.67
C ARG A 45 -9.88 -4.87 1.87
N GLY A 46 -9.41 -4.41 3.03
CA GLY A 46 -9.45 -5.18 4.28
C GLY A 46 -8.61 -6.47 4.28
N ALA A 47 -7.77 -6.71 3.27
CA ALA A 47 -6.93 -7.90 3.23
C ALA A 47 -5.87 -7.88 4.34
N ASP A 48 -5.51 -9.07 4.85
CA ASP A 48 -4.40 -9.25 5.77
C ASP A 48 -3.14 -9.55 4.95
N LEU A 49 -2.24 -8.56 4.87
CA LEU A 49 -1.06 -8.50 4.01
C LEU A 49 0.22 -8.37 4.85
N VAL A 50 0.20 -8.88 6.08
CA VAL A 50 1.34 -8.77 6.99
C VAL A 50 2.55 -9.46 6.37
N ALA A 51 3.67 -8.73 6.29
CA ALA A 51 4.92 -9.19 5.69
C ALA A 51 4.80 -9.68 4.23
N ALA A 52 3.76 -9.28 3.49
CA ALA A 52 3.65 -9.58 2.06
C ALA A 52 4.72 -8.83 1.25
N ASN A 53 5.20 -9.44 0.19
CA ASN A 53 6.19 -8.89 -0.72
C ASN A 53 5.50 -8.35 -1.98
N PHE A 54 5.58 -7.04 -2.22
CA PHE A 54 5.04 -6.34 -3.38
C PHE A 54 6.13 -5.57 -4.15
N ARG A 55 7.40 -5.92 -3.96
CA ARG A 55 8.52 -5.21 -4.60
C ARG A 55 8.32 -5.14 -6.11
N GLU A 56 8.55 -3.96 -6.68
CA GLU A 56 8.44 -3.68 -8.12
C GLU A 56 7.07 -4.04 -8.76
N SER A 57 6.02 -4.21 -7.95
CA SER A 57 4.69 -4.62 -8.44
C SER A 57 3.86 -3.43 -8.92
N LYS A 58 2.91 -3.70 -9.82
CA LYS A 58 1.99 -2.70 -10.38
C LYS A 58 0.66 -2.74 -9.67
N LEU A 59 0.41 -1.80 -8.77
CA LEU A 59 -0.82 -1.63 -7.99
C LEU A 59 -1.61 -0.37 -8.41
N ILE A 60 -1.45 0.06 -9.67
CA ILE A 60 -2.10 1.28 -10.18
C ILE A 60 -3.61 1.19 -9.98
N GLY A 61 -4.17 2.14 -9.24
CA GLY A 61 -5.60 2.19 -8.94
C GLY A 61 -6.15 1.01 -8.12
N ALA A 62 -5.30 0.22 -7.47
CA ALA A 62 -5.74 -0.85 -6.58
C ALA A 62 -6.43 -0.29 -5.32
N ASP A 63 -7.38 -1.04 -4.77
CA ASP A 63 -8.01 -0.71 -3.49
C ASP A 63 -7.36 -1.49 -2.36
N LEU A 64 -6.54 -0.83 -1.55
CA LEU A 64 -5.88 -1.32 -0.34
C LEU A 64 -6.50 -0.70 0.93
N SER A 65 -7.70 -0.10 0.82
CA SER A 65 -8.33 0.55 1.96
C SER A 65 -8.57 -0.44 3.10
N GLU A 66 -8.32 0.02 4.34
CA GLU A 66 -8.47 -0.78 5.56
C GLU A 66 -7.60 -2.06 5.63
N ALA A 67 -6.69 -2.27 4.67
CA ALA A 67 -5.82 -3.43 4.67
C ALA A 67 -4.77 -3.38 5.80
N ASN A 68 -4.40 -4.55 6.32
CA ASN A 68 -3.30 -4.69 7.27
C ASN A 68 -2.02 -5.05 6.54
N MET A 69 -1.17 -4.06 6.26
CA MET A 69 0.10 -4.20 5.54
C MET A 69 1.31 -4.07 6.47
N MET A 70 1.17 -4.46 7.74
CA MET A 70 2.28 -4.38 8.70
C MET A 70 3.51 -5.15 8.19
N ALA A 71 4.67 -4.49 8.18
CA ALA A 71 5.94 -5.04 7.70
C ALA A 71 5.94 -5.53 6.23
N ALA A 72 4.96 -5.16 5.41
CA ALA A 72 4.96 -5.46 3.98
C ALA A 72 6.06 -4.67 3.24
N ASP A 73 6.54 -5.21 2.11
CA ASP A 73 7.58 -4.58 1.30
C ASP A 73 7.04 -4.10 -0.05
N PHE A 74 6.90 -2.78 -0.21
CA PHE A 74 6.47 -2.10 -1.43
C PHE A 74 7.63 -1.38 -2.14
N ALA A 75 8.89 -1.76 -1.88
CA ALA A 75 10.01 -1.08 -2.52
C ALA A 75 9.87 -1.08 -4.06
N GLY A 76 9.95 0.11 -4.65
CA GLY A 76 9.81 0.32 -6.11
C GLY A 76 8.40 0.07 -6.68
N ALA A 77 7.42 -0.32 -5.87
CA ALA A 77 6.07 -0.61 -6.36
C ALA A 77 5.38 0.64 -6.94
N ASP A 78 4.54 0.44 -7.95
CA ASP A 78 3.71 1.50 -8.52
C ASP A 78 2.31 1.48 -7.93
N LEU A 79 2.06 2.37 -6.97
CA LEU A 79 0.77 2.58 -6.28
C LEU A 79 0.06 3.84 -6.79
N THR A 80 0.36 4.29 -8.02
CA THR A 80 -0.23 5.51 -8.58
C THR A 80 -1.76 5.42 -8.57
N GLY A 81 -2.41 6.40 -7.95
CA GLY A 81 -3.88 6.47 -7.81
C GLY A 81 -4.49 5.36 -6.94
N ALA A 82 -3.70 4.58 -6.21
CA ALA A 82 -4.23 3.54 -5.33
C ALA A 82 -4.94 4.15 -4.10
N ASN A 83 -5.91 3.41 -3.57
CA ASN A 83 -6.60 3.77 -2.33
C ASN A 83 -5.98 3.03 -1.15
N LEU A 84 -5.27 3.71 -0.26
CA LEU A 84 -4.70 3.16 0.98
C LEU A 84 -5.40 3.72 2.22
N ALA A 85 -6.59 4.30 2.08
CA ALA A 85 -7.28 4.98 3.17
C ALA A 85 -7.55 4.02 4.35
N GLY A 86 -7.29 4.47 5.58
CA GLY A 86 -7.51 3.67 6.79
C GLY A 86 -6.59 2.46 6.97
N SER A 87 -5.57 2.28 6.10
CA SER A 87 -4.70 1.11 6.17
C SER A 87 -3.67 1.17 7.30
N SER A 88 -3.30 0.00 7.81
CA SER A 88 -2.19 -0.17 8.76
C SER A 88 -0.93 -0.51 8.00
N VAL A 89 0.06 0.39 8.03
CA VAL A 89 1.34 0.27 7.30
C VAL A 89 2.55 0.29 8.23
N LYS A 90 2.33 -0.03 9.52
CA LYS A 90 3.40 0.00 10.52
C LYS A 90 4.59 -0.86 10.09
N VAL A 91 5.78 -0.27 10.06
CA VAL A 91 7.06 -0.92 9.67
C VAL A 91 7.11 -1.36 8.18
N ALA A 92 6.11 -1.03 7.37
CA ALA A 92 6.15 -1.33 5.93
C ALA A 92 7.21 -0.47 5.21
N ASN A 93 7.79 -1.04 4.16
CA ASN A 93 8.82 -0.39 3.35
C ASN A 93 8.20 0.21 2.08
N PHE A 94 8.29 1.54 1.92
CA PHE A 94 7.82 2.26 0.72
C PHE A 94 8.97 2.93 -0.05
N THR A 95 10.20 2.49 0.15
CA THR A 95 11.38 3.09 -0.49
C THR A 95 11.24 3.06 -2.01
N GLY A 96 11.21 4.23 -2.65
CA GLY A 96 11.05 4.39 -4.09
C GLY A 96 9.64 4.10 -4.63
N ALA A 97 8.67 3.74 -3.77
CA ALA A 97 7.31 3.45 -4.19
C ALA A 97 6.65 4.71 -4.80
N GLN A 98 5.87 4.53 -5.86
CA GLN A 98 5.17 5.63 -6.54
C GLN A 98 3.76 5.77 -5.94
N LEU A 99 3.52 6.88 -5.23
CA LEU A 99 2.24 7.17 -4.55
C LEU A 99 1.54 8.39 -5.15
N GLY A 100 1.88 8.78 -6.38
CA GLY A 100 1.26 9.91 -7.07
C GLY A 100 -0.26 9.73 -7.16
N GLY A 101 -1.03 10.73 -6.72
CA GLY A 101 -2.48 10.66 -6.68
C GLY A 101 -3.09 9.61 -5.72
N ALA A 102 -2.30 8.91 -4.91
CA ALA A 102 -2.81 7.91 -3.97
C ALA A 102 -3.58 8.56 -2.80
N ASP A 103 -4.56 7.85 -2.25
CA ASP A 103 -5.30 8.27 -1.05
C ASP A 103 -4.76 7.59 0.21
N LEU A 104 -4.09 8.36 1.08
CA LEU A 104 -3.46 7.87 2.31
C LEU A 104 -4.22 8.34 3.56
N ARG A 105 -5.41 8.92 3.43
CA ARG A 105 -6.10 9.49 4.60
C ARG A 105 -6.45 8.41 5.63
N GLY A 106 -6.27 8.72 6.91
CA GLY A 106 -6.54 7.80 8.01
C GLY A 106 -5.64 6.56 8.05
N SER A 107 -4.65 6.45 7.16
CA SER A 107 -3.65 5.39 7.21
C SER A 107 -2.58 5.70 8.25
N SER A 108 -1.87 4.67 8.72
CA SER A 108 -0.85 4.82 9.77
C SER A 108 0.55 5.18 9.26
N PHE A 109 0.68 5.86 8.11
CA PHE A 109 1.99 6.24 7.57
C PHE A 109 2.75 7.15 8.55
N THR A 110 4.09 7.07 8.51
CA THR A 110 4.99 8.00 9.20
C THR A 110 5.71 8.94 8.20
N CYS A 111 6.26 10.04 8.70
CA CYS A 111 7.02 10.97 7.86
C CYS A 111 8.22 10.28 7.21
N GLU A 112 8.89 9.38 7.92
CA GLU A 112 10.03 8.61 7.42
C GLU A 112 9.64 7.75 6.23
N GLN A 113 8.49 7.08 6.28
CA GLN A 113 8.00 6.25 5.17
C GLN A 113 7.63 7.09 3.93
N LEU A 114 7.04 8.26 4.13
CA LEU A 114 6.65 9.14 3.03
C LEU A 114 7.82 9.92 2.41
N ARG A 115 8.89 10.18 3.18
CA ARG A 115 10.12 10.83 2.69
C ARG A 115 10.90 9.96 1.70
N THR A 116 10.75 8.64 1.78
CA THR A 116 11.42 7.71 0.86
C THR A 116 10.53 7.29 -0.31
N ALA A 117 9.24 7.61 -0.27
CA ALA A 117 8.30 7.40 -1.36
C ALA A 117 8.28 8.60 -2.33
N ARG A 118 7.70 8.38 -3.51
CA ARG A 118 7.51 9.42 -4.54
C ARG A 118 6.06 9.91 -4.48
N LEU A 119 5.87 11.11 -3.97
CA LEU A 119 4.57 11.78 -3.87
C LEU A 119 4.40 12.78 -5.02
N ASP A 120 3.17 13.21 -5.27
CA ASP A 120 2.87 14.37 -6.10
C ASP A 120 1.82 15.28 -5.44
N LYS A 121 1.49 16.39 -6.10
CA LYS A 121 0.50 17.36 -5.60
C LYS A 121 -0.92 16.79 -5.52
N ALA A 122 -1.20 15.65 -6.13
CA ALA A 122 -2.48 14.95 -6.07
C ALA A 122 -2.52 13.91 -4.94
N THR A 123 -1.39 13.48 -4.39
CA THR A 123 -1.34 12.54 -3.26
C THR A 123 -2.03 13.14 -2.04
N ARG A 124 -2.92 12.36 -1.41
CA ARG A 124 -3.74 12.80 -0.28
C ARG A 124 -3.19 12.21 1.01
N ILE A 125 -2.44 13.02 1.74
CA ILE A 125 -1.71 12.59 2.94
C ILE A 125 -2.63 12.23 4.12
N PRO A 126 -2.11 11.48 5.12
CA PRO A 126 -2.80 11.26 6.38
C PRO A 126 -3.13 12.57 7.12
N GLY A 127 -4.23 12.59 7.87
CA GLY A 127 -4.72 13.79 8.57
C GLY A 127 -3.85 14.24 9.75
N HIS A 128 -3.05 13.34 10.32
CA HIS A 128 -2.06 13.63 11.36
C HIS A 128 -0.76 14.24 10.83
N MET A 129 -0.72 14.61 9.55
CA MET A 129 0.45 15.18 8.90
C MET A 129 0.11 16.44 8.12
N THR A 130 1.12 17.28 7.94
CA THR A 130 1.11 18.39 6.99
C THR A 130 2.19 18.17 5.94
N LEU A 131 1.82 18.32 4.67
CA LEU A 131 2.74 18.33 3.54
C LEU A 131 2.70 19.70 2.89
N THR A 132 3.87 20.32 2.75
CA THR A 132 4.04 21.61 2.07
C THR A 132 5.03 21.44 0.93
N TRP A 133 4.60 21.70 -0.30
CA TRP A 133 5.50 21.70 -1.46
C TRP A 133 6.38 22.96 -1.45
N THR A 134 7.69 22.76 -1.53
CA THR A 134 8.69 23.84 -1.63
C THR A 134 9.17 24.07 -3.06
N SER A 135 8.94 23.09 -3.95
CA SER A 135 9.10 23.20 -5.40
C SER A 135 8.17 22.21 -6.12
N ASP A 136 8.41 21.93 -7.40
CA ASP A 136 7.70 20.89 -8.14
C ASP A 136 8.12 19.47 -7.76
N THR A 137 9.27 19.29 -7.11
CA THR A 137 9.82 17.97 -6.75
C THR A 137 10.22 17.83 -5.29
N THR A 138 10.19 18.92 -4.52
CA THR A 138 10.59 18.94 -3.10
C THR A 138 9.44 19.36 -2.21
N PHE A 139 9.36 18.74 -1.04
CA PHE A 139 8.33 19.01 -0.04
C PHE A 139 8.88 18.84 1.37
N ASP A 140 8.23 19.51 2.32
CA ASP A 140 8.40 19.33 3.75
C ASP A 140 7.23 18.54 4.34
N LEU A 141 7.54 17.63 5.26
CA LEU A 141 6.59 16.78 5.96
C LEU A 141 6.75 16.91 7.47
N GLU A 142 5.66 17.26 8.14
CA GLU A 142 5.58 17.38 9.59
C GLU A 142 4.45 16.51 10.12
N SER A 143 4.72 15.76 11.19
CA SER A 143 3.69 15.02 11.92
C SER A 143 3.23 15.82 13.13
N HIS A 144 1.94 15.73 13.40
CA HIS A 144 1.32 16.34 14.57
C HIS A 144 0.63 15.24 15.37
N GLN A 145 0.60 15.39 16.69
CA GLN A 145 -0.19 14.49 17.52
C GLN A 145 -1.67 14.74 17.22
N GLU A 146 -2.39 13.73 16.74
CA GLU A 146 -3.85 13.76 16.76
C GLU A 146 -4.28 13.91 18.23
N LYS A 147 -5.05 14.96 18.52
CA LYS A 147 -5.67 15.10 19.83
C LYS A 147 -6.62 13.90 19.99
N SER A 148 -6.28 12.99 20.91
CA SER A 148 -7.21 11.95 21.39
C SER A 148 -8.50 12.56 21.93
#